data_AF-A0A9C9DBH5-F1
#
_entry.id   AF-A0A9C9DBH5-F1
#
_cell.length_a   1.000
_cell.length_b   1.000
_cell.length_c   1.000
_cell.angle_alpha   90.00
_cell.angle_beta   90.00
_cell.angle_gamma   90.00
#
_symmetry.space_group_name_H-M   'P 1'
#
loop_
_entity.id
_entity.type
_entity.pdbx_description
1 polymer ?
#
loop_
_entity_poly.entity_id
_entity_poly.type
_entity_poly.pdbx_seq_one_letter_code
_entity_poly.pdbx_strand_id
1 'polypeptide(L)' 'MQMNHYLPRALPDPVKGLATLALDLRWSWNHGADALWHQVDPKLWEATANPWLILETVSNRRLRELATD' A
#
# COMPACT_ATOMS: atom_id res chain seq x y z
N MET A 1 22.54 8.61 -7.06
CA MET A 1 21.17 9.15 -6.94
C MET A 1 20.24 8.06 -7.45
N GLN A 2 19.63 7.28 -6.57
CA GLN A 2 18.87 6.09 -6.97
C GLN A 2 17.44 6.52 -7.29
N MET A 3 17.12 6.51 -8.59
CA MET A 3 15.85 6.94 -9.18
C MET A 3 14.74 5.90 -8.97
N ASN A 4 14.55 5.40 -7.74
CA ASN A 4 13.64 4.29 -7.46
C ASN A 4 12.30 4.71 -6.82
N HIS A 5 12.12 5.99 -6.46
CA HIS A 5 10.89 6.45 -5.79
C HIS A 5 9.68 6.66 -6.71
N TYR A 6 9.88 6.62 -8.03
CA TYR A 6 8.79 6.76 -9.00
C TYR A 6 8.22 5.43 -9.50
N LEU A 7 8.88 4.31 -9.18
CA LEU A 7 8.42 2.98 -9.51
C LEU A 7 7.98 2.30 -8.21
N PRO A 8 6.76 1.74 -8.15
CA PRO A 8 6.35 0.97 -6.98
C PRO A 8 7.39 -0.12 -6.73
N ARG A 9 7.78 -0.29 -5.46
CA ARG A 9 8.62 -1.42 -5.05
C ARG A 9 8.05 -2.72 -5.61
N ALA A 10 8.92 -3.72 -5.80
CA ALA A 10 8.46 -5.03 -6.25
C ALA A 10 7.42 -5.61 -5.28
N LEU A 11 6.20 -5.83 -5.77
CA LEU A 11 5.09 -6.45 -5.05
C LEU A 11 4.85 -7.88 -5.58
N PRO A 12 4.44 -8.82 -4.73
CA PRO A 12 3.94 -10.13 -5.18
C PRO A 12 2.75 -9.98 -6.13
N ASP A 13 2.62 -10.86 -7.12
CA ASP A 13 1.56 -10.80 -8.13
C ASP A 13 0.14 -10.69 -7.54
N PRO A 14 -0.24 -11.44 -6.48
CA PRO A 14 -1.59 -11.37 -5.92
C PRO A 14 -1.95 -9.98 -5.36
N VAL A 15 -0.97 -9.23 -4.85
CA VAL A 15 -1.17 -7.91 -4.22
C VAL A 15 -0.70 -6.75 -5.10
N LYS A 16 -0.30 -7.03 -6.35
CA LYS A 16 0.20 -6.01 -7.29
C LYS A 16 -0.85 -4.93 -7.58
N GLY A 17 -2.14 -5.27 -7.51
CA GLY A 17 -3.26 -4.32 -7.66
C GLY A 17 -3.29 -3.23 -6.60
N LEU A 18 -2.69 -3.45 -5.41
CA LEU A 18 -2.59 -2.42 -4.37
C LEU A 18 -1.77 -1.22 -4.84
N ALA A 19 -0.75 -1.40 -5.70
CA ALA A 19 0.00 -0.28 -6.24
C ALA A 19 -0.88 0.65 -7.08
N THR A 20 -1.76 0.08 -7.92
CA THR A 20 -2.72 0.86 -8.71
C THR A 20 -3.69 1.62 -7.80
N LEU A 21 -4.20 0.96 -6.77
CA LEU A 21 -5.12 1.59 -5.82
C LEU A 21 -4.45 2.68 -4.97
N ALA A 22 -3.17 2.50 -4.61
CA ALA A 22 -2.42 3.50 -3.86
C ALA A 22 -2.09 4.75 -4.68
N LEU A 23 -1.92 4.59 -6.00
CA LEU A 23 -1.72 5.69 -6.94
C LEU A 23 -3.02 6.37 -7.37
N ASP A 24 -4.18 5.81 -7.02
CA ASP A 24 -5.48 6.39 -7.31
C ASP A 24 -5.76 7.57 -6.37
N LEU A 25 -5.56 8.80 -6.87
CA LEU A 25 -5.73 10.05 -6.12
C LEU A 25 -7.11 10.22 -5.45
N ARG A 26 -8.11 9.39 -5.78
CA ARG A 26 -9.39 9.36 -5.08
C ARG A 26 -9.24 9.09 -3.58
N TRP A 27 -8.18 8.41 -3.12
CA TRP A 27 -7.98 8.15 -1.68
C TRP A 27 -7.94 9.43 -0.82
N SER A 28 -7.63 10.59 -1.40
CA SER A 28 -7.58 11.85 -0.64
C SER A 28 -8.97 12.42 -0.32
N TRP A 29 -10.04 11.92 -0.94
CA TRP A 29 -11.40 12.43 -0.77
C TRP A 29 -12.50 11.35 -0.80
N ASN A 30 -12.17 10.10 -1.13
CA ASN A 30 -13.06 8.95 -1.13
C ASN A 30 -12.48 7.86 -0.22
N HIS A 31 -13.15 7.68 0.92
CA HIS A 31 -12.77 6.75 1.98
C HIS A 31 -13.19 5.29 1.74
N GLY A 32 -13.70 4.98 0.54
CA GLY A 32 -14.22 3.64 0.20
C GLY A 32 -13.17 2.52 0.26
N ALA A 33 -11.88 2.87 0.27
CA ALA A 33 -10.78 1.90 0.39
C ALA A 33 -10.08 1.93 1.77
N ASP A 34 -10.49 2.77 2.71
CA ASP A 34 -9.78 2.96 3.98
C ASP A 34 -9.70 1.67 4.79
N ALA A 35 -10.80 0.91 4.84
CA ALA A 35 -10.85 -0.37 5.53
C ALA A 35 -9.83 -1.38 4.98
N LEU A 36 -9.56 -1.35 3.68
CA LEU A 36 -8.55 -2.20 3.05
C LEU A 36 -7.15 -1.80 3.53
N TRP A 37 -6.82 -0.51 3.52
CA TRP A 37 -5.51 -0.02 3.97
C TRP A 37 -5.29 -0.26 5.46
N HIS A 38 -6.35 -0.17 6.26
CA HIS A 38 -6.35 -0.53 7.66
C HIS A 38 -6.11 -2.04 7.89
N GLN A 39 -6.55 -2.91 6.97
CA GLN A 39 -6.23 -4.35 7.03
C GLN A 39 -4.78 -4.65 6.63
N VAL A 40 -4.21 -3.88 5.71
CA VAL A 40 -2.81 -4.01 5.28
C VAL A 40 -1.87 -3.78 6.47
N ASP A 41 -1.98 -2.60 7.11
CA ASP A 41 -1.27 -2.28 8.35
C ASP A 41 -1.99 -1.15 9.10
N PRO A 42 -2.71 -1.46 10.20
CA PRO A 42 -3.43 -0.48 11.00
C PRO A 42 -2.56 0.69 11.48
N LYS A 43 -1.35 0.38 11.95
CA LYS A 43 -0.47 1.38 12.59
C LYS A 43 0.08 2.35 11.55
N LEU A 44 0.46 1.83 10.39
CA LEU A 44 0.91 2.70 9.29
C LEU A 44 -0.25 3.52 8.73
N TRP A 45 -1.45 2.96 8.65
CA TRP A 45 -2.63 3.71 8.22
C TRP A 45 -2.97 4.86 9.16
N GLU A 46 -3.05 4.60 10.47
CA GLU A 46 -3.30 5.64 11.48
C GLU A 46 -2.23 6.74 11.47
N ALA A 47 -0.97 6.37 11.21
CA ALA A 47 0.14 7.32 11.19
C ALA A 47 0.23 8.17 9.92
N THR A 48 -0.25 7.66 8.78
CA THR A 48 0.02 8.28 7.47
C THR A 48 -1.23 8.69 6.71
N ALA A 49 -2.35 8.00 6.91
CA ALA A 49 -3.55 8.06 6.07
C ALA A 49 -3.22 8.08 4.56
N ASN A 50 -2.13 7.43 4.17
CA ASN A 50 -1.59 7.49 2.81
C ASN A 50 -1.26 6.07 2.33
N PRO A 51 -2.04 5.55 1.38
CA PRO A 51 -1.85 4.22 0.81
C PRO A 51 -0.44 3.95 0.26
N TRP A 52 0.16 4.96 -0.37
CA TRP A 52 1.48 4.85 -0.97
C TRP A 52 2.56 4.71 0.11
N LEU A 53 2.46 5.50 1.17
CA LEU A 53 3.39 5.41 2.30
C LEU A 53 3.27 4.06 3.02
N ILE A 54 2.06 3.48 3.11
CA ILE A 54 1.90 2.13 3.62
C ILE A 54 2.67 1.13 2.77
N LEU A 55 2.48 1.13 1.44
CA LEU A 55 3.13 0.14 0.57
C LEU A 55 4.66 0.25 0.60
N GLU A 56 5.20 1.46 0.67
CA GLU A 56 6.64 1.68 0.77
C GLU A 56 7.20 1.25 2.13
N THR A 57 6.41 1.33 3.20
CA THR A 57 6.88 1.10 4.58
C THR A 57 6.61 -0.33 5.09
N VAL A 58 5.53 -0.96 4.62
CA VAL A 58 5.08 -2.27 5.10
C VAL A 58 6.15 -3.34 4.86
N SER A 59 6.31 -4.27 5.81
CA SER A 59 7.37 -5.29 5.70
C SER A 59 7.13 -6.25 4.53
N ASN A 60 8.22 -6.74 3.91
CA ASN A 60 8.14 -7.79 2.88
C ASN A 60 7.43 -9.06 3.39
N ARG A 61 7.52 -9.36 4.69
CA ARG A 61 6.82 -10.48 5.31
C ARG A 61 5.31 -10.27 5.24
N ARG A 62 4.83 -9.09 5.65
CA ARG A 62 3.41 -8.75 5.63
C ARG A 62 2.84 -8.76 4.20
N LEU A 63 3.61 -8.26 3.23
CA LEU A 63 3.21 -8.34 1.81
C LEU A 63 3.05 -9.78 1.31
N ARG A 64 3.90 -10.71 1.78
CA ARG A 64 3.76 -12.13 1.45
C ARG A 64 2.56 -12.76 2.14
N GLU A 65 2.31 -12.44 3.41
CA GLU A 65 1.12 -12.91 4.13
C GLU A 65 -0.16 -12.46 3.42
N LEU A 66 -0.25 -11.18 3.02
CA LEU A 66 -1.37 -10.64 2.24
C LEU A 66 -1.51 -11.28 0.84
N ALA A 67 -0.42 -11.77 0.26
CA ALA A 67 -0.45 -12.44 -1.03
C ALA A 67 -0.94 -13.90 -0.93
N THR A 68 -1.08 -14.43 0.27
CA THR A 68 -1.51 -15.81 0.56
C THR A 68 -2.84 -15.87 1.32
N ASP A 69 -3.44 -14.73 1.62
CA ASP A 69 -4.77 -14.58 2.23
C ASP A 69 -5.87 -14.73 1.16
#